data_AF-A0A948DX71-F1
#
_entry.id   AF-A0A948DX71-F1
#
_cell.length_a   1.000
_cell.length_b   1.000
_cell.length_c   1.000
_cell.angle_alpha   90.00
_cell.angle_beta   90.00
_cell.angle_gamma   90.00
#
_symmetry.space_group_name_H-M   'P 1'
#
loop_
_entity.id
_entity.type
_entity.pdbx_description
1 polymer ?
#
loop_
_entity_poly.entity_id
_entity_poly.type
_entity_poly.pdbx_seq_one_letter_code
_entity_poly.pdbx_strand_id
1 'polypeptide(L)'
;MHRNTYLLVLLLAVVAALVVGVNLGRNYSNQLTINNQQSTSQPTISPRPPKLLEYSNQYCGISLTYPDSLQKLEATAGAIFTDTVNATESVALVCQKNIPRPSLPADQIETVQIGSVAAKLYHDSDPKDGTPIEEFVFSHPTIHLDIFLAGFGETFNAIIKSIQILP
;
A
#
# COMPACT_ATOMS: atom_id res chain seq x y z
N MET A 1 -44.22 -44.29 -4.27
CA MET A 1 -44.57 -42.97 -4.85
C MET A 1 -43.37 -42.01 -4.78
N HIS A 2 -42.16 -42.40 -5.23
CA HIS A 2 -40.94 -41.58 -5.05
C HIS A 2 -40.19 -41.27 -6.36
N ARG A 3 -40.44 -42.02 -7.45
CA ARG A 3 -39.80 -41.78 -8.76
C ARG A 3 -40.13 -40.41 -9.36
N ASN A 4 -41.34 -39.90 -9.14
CA ASN A 4 -41.76 -38.60 -9.67
C ASN A 4 -41.17 -37.43 -8.87
N THR A 5 -40.84 -37.65 -7.58
CA THR A 5 -40.19 -36.64 -6.75
C THR A 5 -38.74 -36.41 -7.17
N TYR A 6 -38.00 -37.48 -7.50
CA TYR A 6 -36.62 -37.35 -8.00
C TYR A 6 -36.54 -36.59 -9.33
N LEU A 7 -37.49 -36.82 -10.25
CA LEU A 7 -37.55 -36.08 -11.52
C LEU A 7 -37.80 -34.58 -11.30
N LEU A 8 -38.67 -34.22 -10.35
CA LEU A 8 -38.97 -32.83 -10.03
C LEU A 8 -37.76 -32.14 -9.38
N VAL A 9 -37.05 -32.80 -8.47
CA VAL A 9 -35.84 -32.26 -7.84
C VAL A 9 -34.72 -32.06 -8.86
N LEU A 10 -34.54 -33.00 -9.79
CA LEU A 10 -33.53 -32.89 -10.84
C LEU A 10 -33.84 -31.72 -11.79
N LEU A 11 -35.11 -31.55 -12.16
CA LEU A 11 -35.55 -30.44 -12.99
C LEU A 11 -35.34 -29.08 -12.29
N LEU A 12 -35.64 -28.99 -10.98
CA LEU A 12 -35.39 -27.78 -10.19
C LEU A 12 -33.91 -27.45 -10.06
N ALA A 13 -33.03 -28.45 -9.90
CA ALA A 13 -31.59 -28.24 -9.82
C ALA A 13 -31.02 -27.67 -11.13
N VAL A 14 -31.49 -28.14 -12.29
CA VAL A 14 -31.08 -27.63 -13.60
C VAL A 14 -31.53 -26.16 -13.78
N VAL A 15 -32.76 -25.84 -13.40
CA VAL A 15 -33.27 -24.46 -13.47
C VAL A 15 -32.47 -23.53 -12.55
N ALA A 16 -32.15 -23.97 -11.33
CA ALA A 16 -31.35 -23.17 -10.39
C ALA A 16 -29.93 -22.89 -10.94
N ALA A 17 -29.27 -23.90 -11.51
CA ALA A 17 -27.94 -23.74 -12.13
C ALA A 17 -27.98 -22.75 -13.31
N LEU A 18 -29.02 -22.80 -14.15
CA LEU A 18 -29.23 -21.85 -15.24
C LEU A 18 -29.42 -20.41 -14.75
N VAL A 19 -30.21 -20.20 -13.70
CA VAL A 19 -30.44 -18.86 -13.13
C VAL A 19 -29.16 -18.27 -12.58
N VAL A 20 -28.36 -19.06 -11.85
CA VAL A 20 -27.06 -18.62 -11.32
C VAL A 20 -26.07 -18.31 -12.45
N GLY A 21 -25.99 -19.18 -13.47
CA GLY A 21 -25.12 -18.99 -14.62
C GLY A 21 -25.45 -17.73 -15.43
N VAL A 22 -26.74 -17.45 -15.67
CA VAL A 22 -27.18 -16.23 -16.39
C VAL A 22 -26.88 -14.97 -15.58
N ASN A 23 -27.05 -15.00 -14.25
CA ASN A 23 -26.78 -13.85 -13.40
C ASN A 23 -25.27 -13.52 -13.36
N LEU A 24 -24.41 -14.54 -13.31
CA LEU A 24 -22.95 -14.37 -13.40
C LEU A 24 -22.52 -13.86 -14.79
N GLY A 25 -23.07 -14.42 -15.87
CA GLY A 25 -22.73 -14.03 -17.25
C GLY A 25 -23.04 -12.55 -17.57
N ARG A 26 -24.14 -12.00 -17.03
CA ARG A 26 -24.47 -10.57 -17.18
C ARG A 26 -23.44 -9.65 -16.52
N ASN A 27 -22.87 -10.03 -15.39
CA ASN A 27 -21.89 -9.20 -14.70
C ASN A 27 -20.54 -9.15 -15.43
N TYR A 28 -20.15 -10.21 -16.14
CA TYR A 28 -18.91 -10.21 -16.93
C TYR A 28 -19.06 -9.52 -18.29
N SER A 29 -20.25 -9.54 -18.92
CA SER A 29 -20.46 -8.87 -20.22
C SER A 29 -20.39 -7.34 -20.14
N ASN A 30 -20.60 -6.73 -18.97
CA ASN A 30 -20.52 -5.27 -18.81
C ASN A 30 -19.07 -4.74 -18.69
N GLN A 31 -18.07 -5.61 -18.53
CA GLN A 31 -16.66 -5.21 -18.47
C GLN A 31 -15.95 -5.17 -19.83
N LEU A 32 -16.59 -5.64 -20.91
CA LEU A 32 -15.99 -5.70 -22.25
C LEU A 32 -16.50 -4.61 -23.22
N THR A 33 -17.18 -3.57 -22.73
CA THR A 33 -17.40 -2.37 -23.53
C THR A 33 -16.09 -1.58 -23.63
N ILE A 34 -15.35 -1.93 -24.67
CA ILE A 34 -14.19 -1.23 -25.21
C ILE A 34 -14.50 0.26 -25.28
N ASN A 35 -13.73 1.02 -24.51
CA ASN A 35 -13.72 2.47 -24.47
C ASN A 35 -13.06 2.98 -25.76
N ASN A 36 -13.80 2.99 -26.87
CA ASN A 36 -13.44 3.77 -28.06
C ASN A 36 -13.90 5.22 -27.82
N GLN A 37 -13.15 5.92 -26.97
CA GLN A 37 -13.32 7.36 -26.78
C GLN A 37 -12.29 8.10 -27.63
N GLN A 38 -12.84 8.68 -28.68
CA GLN A 38 -12.27 9.68 -29.57
C GLN A 38 -11.47 10.73 -28.81
N SER A 39 -10.19 10.86 -29.16
CA SER A 39 -9.25 11.85 -28.60
C SER A 39 -9.70 13.27 -28.92
N THR A 40 -10.53 13.86 -28.04
CA THR A 40 -10.65 15.30 -27.92
C THR A 40 -9.43 15.80 -27.18
N SER A 41 -8.66 16.68 -27.80
CA SER A 41 -7.53 17.38 -27.19
C SER A 41 -8.06 18.28 -26.07
N GLN A 42 -8.21 17.71 -24.86
CA GLN A 42 -8.35 18.49 -23.65
C GLN A 42 -7.09 19.34 -23.48
N PRO A 43 -7.21 20.62 -23.09
CA PRO A 43 -6.04 21.37 -22.67
C PRO A 43 -5.36 20.60 -21.56
N THR A 44 -4.07 20.28 -21.74
CA THR A 44 -3.21 19.70 -20.73
C THR A 44 -3.24 20.63 -19.52
N ILE A 45 -4.07 20.30 -18.54
CA ILE A 45 -4.06 20.93 -17.24
C ILE A 45 -2.71 20.52 -16.67
N SER A 46 -1.76 21.45 -16.65
CA SER A 46 -0.47 21.21 -16.02
C SER A 46 -0.74 20.69 -14.60
N PRO A 47 -0.26 19.49 -14.23
CA PRO A 47 -0.58 18.93 -12.93
C PRO A 47 -0.05 19.89 -11.87
N ARG A 48 -0.97 20.44 -11.08
CA ARG A 48 -0.63 21.24 -9.92
C ARG A 48 0.25 20.36 -9.02
N PRO A 49 1.42 20.83 -8.57
CA PRO A 49 2.24 20.03 -7.67
C PRO A 49 1.42 19.64 -6.42
N PRO A 50 1.52 18.38 -5.96
CA PRO A 50 0.76 17.92 -4.81
C PRO A 50 1.11 18.78 -3.60
N LYS A 51 0.09 19.15 -2.82
CA LYS A 51 0.29 19.90 -1.59
C LYS A 51 0.86 18.93 -0.56
N LEU A 52 1.97 19.31 0.06
CA LEU A 52 2.59 18.52 1.11
C LEU A 52 2.07 18.96 2.48
N LEU A 53 1.84 17.97 3.34
CA LEU A 53 1.50 18.12 4.76
C LEU A 53 2.71 17.69 5.61
N GLU A 54 2.86 18.33 6.76
CA GLU A 54 3.88 17.95 7.74
C GLU A 54 3.32 16.92 8.73
N TYR A 55 4.13 15.94 9.09
CA TYR A 55 3.90 15.00 10.19
C TYR A 55 5.06 15.08 11.17
N SER A 56 4.75 15.05 12.46
CA SER A 56 5.75 14.95 13.53
C SER A 56 5.26 13.97 14.58
N ASN A 57 6.15 13.10 15.03
CA ASN A 57 5.91 12.20 16.15
C ASN A 57 7.02 12.40 17.20
N GLN A 58 6.66 13.01 18.32
CA GLN A 58 7.58 13.31 19.41
C GLN A 58 8.03 12.05 20.16
N TYR A 59 7.20 11.01 20.23
CA TYR A 59 7.57 9.74 20.86
C TYR A 59 8.63 9.00 20.03
N CYS A 60 8.50 9.03 18.70
CA CYS A 60 9.49 8.46 17.78
C CYS A 60 10.66 9.40 17.47
N GLY A 61 10.61 10.67 17.88
CA GLY A 61 11.68 11.65 17.62
C GLY A 61 11.88 11.98 16.14
N ILE A 62 10.82 12.03 15.34
CA ILE A 62 10.93 12.30 13.89
C ILE A 62 9.89 13.30 13.38
N SER A 63 10.21 13.93 12.25
CA SER A 63 9.26 14.62 11.38
C SER A 63 9.48 14.21 9.92
N LEU A 64 8.44 14.36 9.10
CA LEU A 64 8.47 14.06 7.65
C LEU A 64 7.37 14.85 6.94
N THR A 65 7.39 14.85 5.61
CA THR A 65 6.31 15.38 4.78
C THR A 65 5.67 14.29 3.94
N TYR A 66 4.38 14.47 3.66
CA TYR A 66 3.61 13.52 2.86
C TYR A 66 2.54 14.26 2.03
N PRO A 67 2.12 13.72 0.87
CA PRO A 67 1.05 14.32 0.06
C PRO A 67 -0.29 14.41 0.80
N ASP A 68 -1.06 15.46 0.54
CA ASP A 68 -2.42 15.63 1.09
C ASP A 68 -3.47 14.67 0.52
N SER A 69 -3.10 13.87 -0.50
CA SER A 69 -3.92 12.76 -1.01
C SER A 69 -3.95 11.55 -0.08
N LEU A 70 -3.01 11.43 0.85
CA LEU A 70 -2.94 10.31 1.78
C LEU A 70 -3.79 10.55 3.02
N GLN A 71 -4.53 9.52 3.42
CA GLN A 71 -5.16 9.46 4.73
C GLN A 71 -4.14 8.99 5.76
N LYS A 72 -3.98 9.77 6.85
CA LYS A 72 -3.14 9.41 7.99
C LYS A 72 -3.97 8.79 9.11
N LEU A 73 -3.58 7.59 9.57
CA LEU A 73 -4.02 6.98 10.81
C LEU A 73 -2.85 6.96 11.81
N GLU A 74 -3.00 7.58 12.97
CA GLU A 74 -1.90 7.80 13.91
C GLU A 74 -2.06 6.99 15.21
N ALA A 75 -0.93 6.52 15.75
CA ALA A 75 -0.80 5.87 17.04
C ALA A 75 0.38 6.50 17.82
N THR A 76 0.51 6.17 19.11
CA THR A 76 1.62 6.71 19.95
C THR A 76 2.99 6.41 19.34
N ALA A 77 3.21 5.18 18.90
CA ALA A 77 4.50 4.69 18.42
C ALA A 77 4.52 4.46 16.91
N GLY A 78 3.67 5.15 16.14
CA GLY A 78 3.61 4.94 14.70
C GLY A 78 2.49 5.69 13.98
N ALA A 79 2.43 5.50 12.67
CA ALA A 79 1.36 5.98 11.81
C ALA A 79 1.24 5.09 10.56
N ILE A 80 0.08 5.10 9.92
CA ILE A 80 -0.13 4.51 8.60
C ILE A 80 -0.62 5.63 7.68
N PHE A 81 0.00 5.77 6.52
CA PHE A 81 -0.41 6.66 5.46
C PHE A 81 -0.96 5.81 4.32
N THR A 82 -2.20 6.03 3.90
CA THR A 82 -2.86 5.22 2.87
C THR A 82 -3.38 6.14 1.77
N ASP A 83 -3.08 5.82 0.51
CA ASP A 83 -3.63 6.58 -0.60
C ASP A 83 -5.15 6.32 -0.72
N THR A 84 -5.93 7.40 -0.77
CA THR A 84 -7.40 7.33 -0.80
C THR A 84 -7.94 6.90 -2.17
N VAL A 85 -7.13 7.00 -3.22
CA VAL A 85 -7.44 6.58 -4.59
C VAL A 85 -6.86 5.20 -4.88
N ASN A 86 -5.64 4.93 -4.40
CA ASN A 86 -4.94 3.66 -4.59
C ASN A 86 -4.65 2.94 -3.26
N ALA A 87 -5.61 2.17 -2.75
CA ALA A 87 -5.48 1.48 -1.46
C ALA A 87 -4.32 0.48 -1.36
N THR A 88 -3.67 0.10 -2.47
CA THR A 88 -2.47 -0.74 -2.44
C THR A 88 -1.23 0.06 -2.04
N GLU A 89 -1.22 1.37 -2.29
CA GLU A 89 -0.15 2.25 -1.85
C GLU A 89 -0.38 2.68 -0.41
N SER A 90 0.42 2.11 0.48
CA SER A 90 0.44 2.51 1.88
C SER A 90 1.86 2.53 2.41
N VAL A 91 2.08 3.40 3.39
CA VAL A 91 3.33 3.53 4.10
C VAL A 91 3.03 3.38 5.57
N ALA A 92 3.52 2.31 6.18
CA ALA A 92 3.45 2.08 7.62
C ALA A 92 4.71 2.62 8.27
N LEU A 93 4.57 3.27 9.42
CA LEU A 93 5.63 3.80 10.25
C LEU A 93 5.45 3.26 11.66
N VAL A 94 6.52 2.72 12.23
CA VAL A 94 6.56 2.26 13.62
C VAL A 94 7.90 2.62 14.25
N CYS A 95 7.89 2.90 15.55
CA CYS A 95 9.11 3.00 16.34
C CYS A 95 9.05 2.13 17.59
N GLN A 96 10.10 1.36 17.83
CA GLN A 96 10.25 0.54 19.04
C GLN A 96 11.72 0.15 19.25
N LYS A 97 12.04 -0.44 20.40
CA LYS A 97 13.40 -0.95 20.65
C LYS A 97 13.63 -2.24 19.88
N ASN A 98 14.81 -2.38 19.28
CA ASN A 98 15.31 -3.62 18.68
C ASN A 98 14.37 -4.20 17.61
N ILE A 99 13.96 -3.37 16.63
CA ILE A 99 13.18 -3.86 15.49
C ILE A 99 14.03 -4.87 14.72
N PRO A 100 13.59 -6.14 14.58
CA PRO A 100 14.32 -7.14 13.81
C PRO A 100 14.60 -6.64 12.40
N ARG A 101 15.83 -6.81 11.92
CA ARG A 101 16.18 -6.47 10.54
C ARG A 101 15.96 -7.68 9.63
N PRO A 102 15.41 -7.50 8.42
CA PRO A 102 15.31 -8.58 7.44
C PRO A 102 16.68 -9.21 7.17
N SER A 103 16.70 -10.54 7.06
CA SER A 103 17.91 -11.28 6.70
C SER A 103 18.01 -11.39 5.17
N LEU A 104 18.36 -10.28 4.52
CA LEU A 104 18.52 -10.22 3.06
C LEU A 104 19.99 -10.32 2.62
N PRO A 105 20.24 -10.78 1.37
CA PRO A 105 21.54 -10.64 0.72
C PRO A 105 22.03 -9.18 0.68
N ALA A 106 23.35 -8.98 0.71
CA ALA A 106 23.95 -7.65 0.82
C ALA A 106 23.64 -6.73 -0.38
N ASP A 107 23.38 -7.29 -1.56
CA ASP A 107 22.97 -6.57 -2.77
C ASP A 107 21.52 -6.08 -2.73
N GLN A 108 20.72 -6.54 -1.77
CA GLN A 108 19.35 -6.08 -1.51
C GLN A 108 19.27 -5.09 -0.33
N ILE A 109 20.42 -4.65 0.20
CA ILE A 109 20.51 -3.73 1.33
C ILE A 109 21.29 -2.48 0.92
N GLU A 110 20.58 -1.37 0.76
CA GLU A 110 21.17 -0.07 0.50
C GLU A 110 21.44 0.68 1.83
N THR A 111 22.51 1.49 1.86
CA THR A 111 22.78 2.41 2.98
C THR A 111 22.42 3.82 2.57
N VAL A 112 21.50 4.44 3.31
CA VAL A 112 21.00 5.80 3.06
C VAL A 112 21.39 6.67 4.25
N GLN A 113 21.69 7.95 4.02
CA GLN A 113 22.02 8.89 5.09
C GLN A 113 20.83 9.81 5.41
N ILE A 114 20.47 9.92 6.70
CA ILE A 114 19.51 10.90 7.20
C ILE A 114 20.25 11.87 8.12
N GLY A 115 20.67 13.01 7.58
CA GLY A 115 21.59 13.89 8.29
C GLY A 115 22.91 13.19 8.59
N SER A 116 23.20 12.93 9.86
CA SER A 116 24.40 12.21 10.33
C SER A 116 24.15 10.74 10.69
N VAL A 117 22.91 10.24 10.53
CA VAL A 117 22.52 8.88 10.92
C VAL A 117 22.46 7.97 9.69
N ALA A 118 23.18 6.86 9.76
CA ALA A 118 23.13 5.81 8.75
C ALA A 118 21.85 4.98 8.89
N ALA A 119 21.06 4.97 7.83
CA ALA A 119 19.87 4.15 7.66
C ALA A 119 20.15 3.00 6.68
N LYS A 120 19.29 1.99 6.72
CA LYS A 120 19.31 0.84 5.83
C LYS A 120 17.98 0.77 5.09
N LEU A 121 18.03 0.68 3.77
CA LEU A 121 16.88 0.41 2.93
C LEU A 121 16.99 -1.03 2.43
N TYR A 122 15.98 -1.84 2.74
CA TYR A 122 15.89 -3.25 2.38
C TYR A 122 14.91 -3.36 1.22
N HIS A 123 15.32 -4.02 0.13
CA HIS A 123 14.47 -4.28 -1.03
C HIS A 123 14.06 -5.75 -1.04
N ASP A 124 12.86 -6.04 -0.58
CA ASP A 124 12.29 -7.39 -0.51
C ASP A 124 11.09 -7.53 -1.47
N SER A 125 10.46 -8.69 -1.48
CA SER A 125 9.22 -8.94 -2.20
C SER A 125 8.35 -9.92 -1.42
N ASP A 126 7.02 -9.73 -1.46
CA ASP A 126 6.09 -10.64 -0.80
C ASP A 126 6.29 -12.07 -1.33
N PRO A 127 6.50 -13.08 -0.46
CA PRO A 127 6.81 -14.43 -0.91
C PRO A 127 5.63 -15.15 -1.60
N LYS A 128 4.41 -14.62 -1.52
CA LYS A 128 3.20 -15.21 -2.11
C LYS A 128 2.97 -14.72 -3.54
N ASP A 129 3.13 -13.43 -3.79
CA ASP A 129 2.79 -12.81 -5.06
C ASP A 129 3.93 -12.02 -5.72
N GLY A 130 5.06 -11.87 -5.05
CA GLY A 130 6.23 -11.17 -5.56
C GLY A 130 6.08 -9.65 -5.59
N THR A 131 5.06 -9.10 -4.93
CA THR A 131 4.88 -7.64 -4.84
C THR A 131 6.09 -7.02 -4.13
N PRO A 132 6.73 -5.99 -4.71
CA PRO A 132 7.87 -5.34 -4.08
C PRO A 132 7.50 -4.73 -2.73
N ILE A 133 8.35 -4.94 -1.73
CA ILE A 133 8.22 -4.32 -0.40
C ILE A 133 9.57 -3.68 -0.08
N GLU A 134 9.54 -2.40 0.25
CA GLU A 134 10.71 -1.66 0.72
C GLU A 134 10.57 -1.39 2.21
N GLU A 135 11.64 -1.68 2.95
CA GLU A 135 11.69 -1.44 4.39
C GLU A 135 12.85 -0.50 4.73
N PHE A 136 12.56 0.58 5.45
CA PHE A 136 13.50 1.60 5.84
C PHE A 136 13.77 1.59 7.34
N VAL A 137 14.99 1.19 7.63
CA VAL A 137 15.69 0.84 8.86
C VAL A 137 16.61 1.88 9.51
N PHE A 138 16.31 2.62 10.57
CA PHE A 138 17.38 3.34 11.31
C PHE A 138 17.19 3.40 12.82
N SER A 139 18.27 3.62 13.56
CA SER A 139 18.23 3.78 15.02
C SER A 139 18.38 5.25 15.38
N HIS A 140 17.45 5.78 16.18
CA HIS A 140 17.48 7.16 16.64
C HIS A 140 18.64 7.36 17.63
N PRO A 141 19.50 8.38 17.44
CA PRO A 141 20.76 8.51 18.18
C PRO A 141 20.60 8.80 19.67
N THR A 142 19.57 9.56 20.07
CA THR A 142 19.36 9.99 21.46
C THR A 142 18.36 9.14 22.25
N ILE A 143 17.21 8.77 21.65
CA ILE A 143 16.15 8.02 22.36
C ILE A 143 16.29 6.49 22.27
N HIS A 144 17.25 6.00 21.47
CA HIS A 144 17.53 4.57 21.31
C HIS A 144 16.31 3.72 20.88
N LEU A 145 15.42 4.30 20.07
CA LEU A 145 14.36 3.58 19.37
C LEU A 145 14.80 3.34 17.93
N ASP A 146 14.45 2.19 17.38
CA ASP A 146 14.50 1.96 15.95
C ASP A 146 13.26 2.56 15.30
N ILE A 147 13.45 3.25 14.19
CA ILE A 147 12.40 3.79 13.33
C ILE A 147 12.34 2.92 12.10
N PHE A 148 11.16 2.36 11.86
CA PHE A 148 10.85 1.46 10.76
C PHE A 148 9.76 2.06 9.90
N LEU A 149 10.01 2.15 8.60
CA LEU A 149 8.98 2.44 7.62
C LEU A 149 8.90 1.29 6.63
N ALA A 150 7.70 0.85 6.28
CA ALA A 150 7.48 -0.13 5.22
C ALA A 150 6.48 0.43 4.20
N GLY A 151 6.77 0.22 2.93
CA GLY A 151 5.91 0.65 1.82
C GLY A 151 6.57 0.32 0.49
N PHE A 152 6.11 0.95 -0.59
CA PHE A 152 6.77 0.87 -1.89
C PHE A 152 6.37 2.07 -2.76
N GLY A 153 7.06 2.25 -3.88
CA GLY A 153 6.70 3.24 -4.89
C GLY A 153 7.12 4.68 -4.59
N GLU A 154 6.61 5.62 -5.37
CA GLU A 154 7.04 7.03 -5.31
C GLU A 154 6.67 7.69 -3.97
N THR A 155 5.50 7.35 -3.42
CA THR A 155 5.01 7.86 -2.15
C THR A 155 5.94 7.51 -0.99
N PHE A 156 6.34 6.24 -0.89
CA PHE A 156 7.31 5.77 0.10
C PHE A 156 8.65 6.50 -0.07
N ASN A 157 9.15 6.56 -1.30
CA ASN A 157 10.41 7.22 -1.63
C ASN A 157 10.42 8.72 -1.31
N ALA A 158 9.30 9.41 -1.51
CA ALA A 158 9.16 10.81 -1.14
C ALA A 158 9.17 10.99 0.38
N ILE A 159 8.46 10.13 1.11
CA ILE A 159 8.41 10.16 2.58
C ILE A 159 9.81 9.95 3.17
N ILE A 160 10.53 8.88 2.80
CA ILE A 160 11.86 8.59 3.40
C ILE A 160 12.88 9.70 3.13
N LYS A 161 12.79 10.38 1.98
CA LYS A 161 13.67 11.51 1.64
C LYS A 161 13.39 12.76 2.46
N SER A 162 12.18 12.88 3.00
CA SER A 162 11.74 14.03 3.80
C SER A 162 11.96 13.86 5.30
N ILE A 163 12.33 12.65 5.75
CA ILE A 163 12.49 12.35 7.18
C ILE A 163 13.58 13.24 7.79
N GLN A 164 13.26 13.80 8.94
CA GLN A 164 14.18 14.53 9.81
C GLN A 164 14.10 13.96 11.22
N ILE A 165 15.24 13.97 11.89
CA ILE A 165 15.38 13.54 13.28
C ILE A 165 15.15 14.76 14.17
N LEU A 166 14.24 14.64 15.13
CA LEU A 166 13.98 15.68 16.12
C LEU A 166 15.04 15.62 17.24
N PRO A 167 15.39 16.78 17.84
CA PRO A 167 16.40 16.86 18.89
C PRO A 167 16.03 16.08 20.16
#